data_AF-A0A661WXZ7-F1
#
_entry.id   AF-A0A661WXZ7-F1
#
_cell.length_a   1.000
_cell.length_b   1.000
_cell.length_c   1.000
_cell.angle_alpha   90.00
_cell.angle_beta   90.00
_cell.angle_gamma   90.00
#
_symmetry.space_group_name_H-M   'P 1'
#
loop_
_entity.id
_entity.type
_entity.pdbx_description
1 polymer ?
#
loop_
_entity_poly.entity_id
_entity_poly.type
_entity_poly.pdbx_seq_one_letter_code
_entity_poly.pdbx_strand_id
1 'polypeptide(L)'
;MWLNGKTDWIYRHLHNCSSKFKEIVERYPSSSGVLYRCINQALRELLLAQSSDWAFLITCGTATNYAIKRTKDHIHNFLKLYDFIMRKEFNESFLRELEERNNIFPWLDYREII
;
A
#
# COMPACT_ATOMS: atom_id res chain seq x y z
N MET A 1 -17.76 -5.55 -13.47
CA MET A 1 -18.08 -5.03 -12.12
C MET A 1 -16.88 -4.29 -11.55
N TRP A 2 -15.74 -4.93 -11.29
CA TRP A 2 -14.57 -4.26 -10.70
C TRP A 2 -13.80 -3.33 -11.63
N LEU A 3 -13.70 -3.66 -12.93
CA LEU A 3 -13.16 -2.77 -13.96
C LEU A 3 -14.29 -2.20 -14.81
N ASN A 4 -14.47 -0.88 -14.77
CA ASN A 4 -15.41 -0.12 -15.59
C ASN A 4 -15.00 1.38 -15.57
N GLY A 5 -15.71 2.25 -16.30
CA GLY A 5 -15.36 3.69 -16.41
C GLY A 5 -15.39 4.50 -15.11
N LYS A 6 -15.86 3.94 -13.97
CA LYS A 6 -15.81 4.57 -12.64
C LYS A 6 -14.59 4.14 -11.83
N THR A 7 -13.99 3.00 -12.15
CA THR A 7 -12.95 2.33 -11.32
C THR A 7 -11.66 2.06 -12.08
N ASP A 8 -11.62 2.24 -13.39
CA ASP A 8 -10.46 2.06 -14.27
C ASP A 8 -9.19 2.78 -13.77
N TRP A 9 -9.33 3.98 -13.21
CA TRP A 9 -8.25 4.80 -12.69
C TRP A 9 -7.47 4.11 -11.55
N ILE A 10 -8.08 3.17 -10.81
CA ILE A 10 -7.45 2.48 -9.69
C ILE A 10 -6.30 1.60 -10.20
N TYR A 11 -6.54 0.86 -11.29
CA TYR A 11 -5.68 -0.25 -11.70
C TYR A 11 -4.30 0.19 -12.16
N ARG A 12 -4.19 1.32 -12.87
CA ARG A 12 -2.87 1.87 -13.24
C ARG A 12 -2.01 2.16 -12.01
N HIS A 13 -2.63 2.62 -10.93
CA HIS A 13 -1.93 2.95 -9.69
C HIS A 13 -1.56 1.68 -8.93
N LEU A 14 -2.45 0.70 -8.85
CA LEU A 14 -2.14 -0.60 -8.22
C LEU A 14 -1.02 -1.33 -8.96
N HIS A 15 -1.04 -1.30 -10.29
CA HIS A 15 0.01 -1.95 -11.08
C HIS A 15 1.36 -1.26 -10.86
N ASN A 16 1.40 0.08 -10.88
CA ASN A 16 2.61 0.85 -10.54
C ASN A 16 3.11 0.55 -9.11
N CYS A 17 2.22 0.51 -8.11
CA CYS A 17 2.61 0.19 -6.73
C CYS A 17 3.15 -1.24 -6.61
N SER A 18 2.55 -2.20 -7.33
CA SER A 18 3.02 -3.59 -7.35
C SER A 18 4.43 -3.71 -7.96
N SER A 19 4.67 -3.04 -9.08
CA SER A 19 6.02 -3.00 -9.70
C SER A 19 7.05 -2.34 -8.79
N LYS A 20 6.68 -1.25 -8.11
CA LYS A 20 7.53 -0.59 -7.12
C LYS A 20 7.82 -1.45 -5.90
N PHE A 21 6.84 -2.22 -5.45
CA PHE A 21 7.05 -3.15 -4.34
C PHE A 21 8.01 -4.26 -4.73
N LYS A 22 7.87 -4.81 -5.94
CA LYS A 22 8.84 -5.76 -6.49
C LYS A 22 10.26 -5.18 -6.50
N GLU A 23 10.43 -3.93 -6.93
CA GLU A 23 11.74 -3.23 -6.87
C GLU A 23 12.28 -3.13 -5.43
N ILE A 24 11.43 -2.81 -4.44
CA ILE A 24 11.84 -2.78 -3.03
C ILE A 24 12.38 -4.14 -2.60
N VAL A 25 11.66 -5.21 -2.91
CA VAL A 25 11.97 -6.57 -2.50
C VAL A 25 13.28 -7.05 -3.15
N GLU A 26 13.46 -6.79 -4.45
CA GLU A 26 14.69 -7.11 -5.18
C GLU A 26 15.91 -6.32 -4.67
N ARG A 27 15.71 -5.05 -4.32
CA ARG A 27 16.79 -4.19 -3.81
C ARG A 27 17.16 -4.48 -2.35
N TYR A 28 16.20 -4.91 -1.55
CA TYR A 28 16.35 -5.13 -0.11
C TYR A 28 15.90 -6.54 0.30
N PRO A 29 16.56 -7.61 -0.19
CA PRO A 29 16.19 -8.98 0.14
C PRO A 29 16.34 -9.29 1.64
N SER A 30 17.24 -8.56 2.31
CA SER A 30 17.38 -8.55 3.75
C SER A 30 17.47 -7.10 4.25
N SER A 31 16.74 -6.80 5.31
CA SER A 31 16.69 -5.48 5.93
C SER A 31 16.67 -5.61 7.46
N SER A 32 16.76 -4.51 8.18
CA SER A 32 16.61 -4.54 9.64
C SER A 32 16.13 -3.19 10.14
N GLY A 33 15.70 -3.15 11.41
CA GLY A 33 15.28 -1.93 12.07
C GLY A 33 14.13 -1.21 11.35
N VAL A 34 14.29 0.10 11.17
CA VAL A 34 13.26 0.97 10.59
C VAL A 34 12.97 0.63 9.12
N LEU A 35 13.99 0.24 8.35
CA LEU A 35 13.80 -0.16 6.95
C LEU A 35 12.88 -1.38 6.84
N TYR A 36 13.10 -2.42 7.65
CA TYR A 36 12.24 -3.60 7.70
C TYR A 36 10.78 -3.25 8.01
N ARG A 37 10.58 -2.38 9.01
CA ARG A 37 9.24 -1.89 9.39
C ARG A 37 8.57 -1.10 8.26
N CYS A 38 9.31 -0.19 7.61
CA CYS A 38 8.81 0.57 6.46
C CYS A 38 8.37 -0.34 5.31
N ILE A 39 9.15 -1.37 4.97
CA ILE A 39 8.82 -2.29 3.87
C ILE A 39 7.56 -3.10 4.21
N ASN A 40 7.47 -3.63 5.43
CA ASN A 40 6.27 -4.34 5.88
C ASN A 40 5.03 -3.45 5.93
N GLN A 41 5.17 -2.20 6.37
CA GLN A 41 4.04 -1.27 6.35
C GLN A 41 3.66 -0.90 4.92
N ALA A 42 4.61 -0.73 4.01
CA ALA A 42 4.32 -0.50 2.59
C ALA A 42 3.54 -1.67 1.99
N LEU A 43 3.93 -2.90 2.30
CA LEU A 43 3.20 -4.09 1.89
C LEU A 43 1.75 -4.09 2.40
N ARG A 44 1.52 -3.74 3.67
CA ARG A 44 0.15 -3.62 4.21
C ARG A 44 -0.68 -2.57 3.47
N GLU A 45 -0.10 -1.40 3.19
CA GLU A 45 -0.78 -0.37 2.40
C GLU A 45 -1.10 -0.86 0.98
N LEU A 46 -0.20 -1.63 0.35
CA LEU A 46 -0.46 -2.21 -0.97
C LEU A 46 -1.61 -3.23 -0.92
N LEU A 47 -1.60 -4.15 0.05
CA LEU A 47 -2.67 -5.14 0.23
C LEU A 47 -4.02 -4.47 0.49
N LEU A 48 -4.04 -3.43 1.34
CA LEU A 48 -5.24 -2.63 1.59
C LEU A 48 -5.71 -1.92 0.31
N ALA A 49 -4.82 -1.32 -0.47
CA ALA A 49 -5.17 -0.68 -1.73
C ALA A 49 -5.73 -1.67 -2.78
N GLN A 50 -5.28 -2.92 -2.75
CA GLN A 50 -5.68 -3.98 -3.68
C GLN A 50 -7.02 -4.65 -3.34
N SER A 51 -7.65 -4.32 -2.21
CA SER A 51 -8.96 -4.90 -1.89
C SER A 51 -9.99 -4.63 -2.99
N SER A 52 -10.64 -5.69 -3.47
CA SER A 52 -11.70 -5.60 -4.47
C SER A 52 -12.95 -4.87 -3.96
N ASP A 53 -13.12 -4.76 -2.64
CA ASP A 53 -14.25 -4.09 -2.01
C ASP A 53 -14.33 -2.61 -2.43
N TRP A 54 -13.19 -1.95 -2.66
CA TRP A 54 -13.20 -0.55 -3.08
C TRP A 54 -13.87 -0.36 -4.43
N ALA A 55 -13.47 -1.16 -5.43
CA ALA A 55 -14.06 -1.11 -6.75
C ALA A 55 -15.53 -1.55 -6.73
N PHE A 56 -15.87 -2.51 -5.86
CA PHE A 56 -17.25 -2.96 -5.65
C PHE A 56 -18.15 -1.83 -5.10
N LEU A 57 -17.75 -1.21 -3.98
CA LEU A 57 -18.49 -0.11 -3.34
C LEU A 57 -18.72 1.07 -4.30
N ILE A 58 -17.70 1.43 -5.08
CA ILE A 58 -17.81 2.48 -6.11
C ILE A 58 -18.81 2.10 -7.20
N THR A 59 -18.78 0.85 -7.65
CA THR A 59 -19.63 0.36 -8.75
C THR A 59 -21.10 0.28 -8.31
N CYS A 60 -21.35 -0.23 -7.11
CA CYS A 60 -22.69 -0.33 -6.51
C CYS A 60 -23.26 1.03 -6.05
N GLY A 61 -22.43 2.08 -5.99
CA GLY A 61 -22.85 3.40 -5.55
C GLY A 61 -23.02 3.53 -4.02
N THR A 62 -22.59 2.52 -3.26
CA THR A 62 -22.66 2.50 -1.80
C THR A 62 -21.33 2.97 -1.22
N ALA A 63 -21.34 4.02 -0.41
CA ALA A 63 -20.14 4.57 0.22
C ALA A 63 -19.01 4.94 -0.79
N THR A 64 -19.37 5.38 -2.00
CA THR A 64 -18.43 5.72 -3.09
C THR A 64 -17.31 6.66 -2.65
N ASN A 65 -17.65 7.76 -1.97
CA ASN A 65 -16.66 8.74 -1.52
C ASN A 65 -15.68 8.15 -0.50
N TYR A 66 -16.17 7.26 0.37
CA TYR A 66 -15.33 6.56 1.34
C TYR A 66 -14.37 5.60 0.62
N ALA A 67 -14.86 4.79 -0.31
CA ALA A 67 -14.04 3.85 -1.06
C ALA A 67 -12.97 4.56 -1.91
N ILE A 68 -13.32 5.65 -2.59
CA ILE A 68 -12.36 6.48 -3.34
C ILE A 68 -11.29 7.04 -2.40
N LYS A 69 -11.70 7.61 -1.25
CA LYS A 69 -10.77 8.18 -0.28
C LYS A 69 -9.82 7.11 0.26
N ARG A 70 -10.33 5.97 0.72
CA ARG A 70 -9.50 4.86 1.25
C ARG A 70 -8.51 4.35 0.22
N THR A 71 -8.94 4.13 -1.02
CA THR A 71 -8.05 3.68 -2.10
C THR A 71 -6.91 4.67 -2.33
N LYS A 72 -7.24 5.97 -2.41
CA LYS A 72 -6.23 7.03 -2.59
C LYS A 72 -5.29 7.17 -1.40
N ASP A 73 -5.82 7.09 -0.18
CA ASP A 73 -5.03 7.18 1.05
C ASP A 73 -3.99 6.05 1.11
N HIS A 74 -4.39 4.80 0.83
CA HIS A 74 -3.48 3.66 0.82
C HIS A 74 -2.41 3.75 -0.28
N ILE A 75 -2.80 4.17 -1.50
CA ILE A 75 -1.85 4.43 -2.59
C ILE A 75 -0.86 5.53 -2.20
N HIS A 76 -1.34 6.63 -1.60
CA HIS A 76 -0.50 7.73 -1.17
C HIS A 76 0.50 7.31 -0.07
N ASN A 77 0.02 6.61 0.94
CA ASN A 77 0.84 6.10 2.03
C ASN A 77 1.92 5.14 1.50
N PHE A 78 1.56 4.23 0.59
CA PHE A 78 2.50 3.33 -0.07
C PHE A 78 3.61 4.11 -0.79
N LEU A 79 3.24 5.09 -1.63
CA LEU A 79 4.21 5.86 -2.41
C LEU A 79 5.14 6.68 -1.50
N LYS A 80 4.61 7.24 -0.42
CA LYS A 80 5.42 7.98 0.56
C LYS A 80 6.42 7.07 1.29
N LEU A 81 5.99 5.87 1.68
CA LEU A 81 6.89 4.86 2.27
C LEU A 81 7.94 4.40 1.25
N TYR A 82 7.56 4.19 -0.01
CA TYR A 82 8.49 3.88 -1.09
C TYR A 82 9.57 4.97 -1.22
N ASP A 83 9.19 6.25 -1.21
CA ASP A 83 10.14 7.35 -1.29
C ASP A 83 11.11 7.37 -0.09
N PHE A 84 10.61 7.13 1.13
CA PHE A 84 11.45 6.99 2.32
C PHE A 84 12.45 5.82 2.21
N ILE A 85 11.99 4.67 1.71
CA ILE A 85 12.82 3.48 1.50
C ILE A 85 13.91 3.74 0.45
N MET A 86 13.57 4.42 -0.64
CA MET A 86 14.52 4.69 -1.73
C MET A 86 15.54 5.76 -1.39
N ARG A 87 15.14 6.79 -0.64
CA ARG A 87 16.03 7.86 -0.17
C ARG A 87 16.79 7.50 1.11
N LYS A 88 16.37 6.45 1.81
CA LYS A 88 16.83 6.09 3.17
C LYS A 88 16.63 7.23 4.18
N GLU A 89 15.59 8.02 3.98
CA GLU A 89 15.17 9.12 4.86
C GLU A 89 13.87 8.70 5.54
N PHE A 90 13.99 8.16 6.76
CA PHE A 90 12.83 7.61 7.46
C PHE A 90 12.18 8.63 8.38
N ASN A 91 10.87 8.80 8.22
CA ASN A 91 10.04 9.53 9.17
C ASN A 91 9.35 8.51 10.10
N GLU A 92 9.92 8.29 11.28
CA GLU A 92 9.42 7.29 12.22
C GLU A 92 8.07 7.65 12.84
N SER A 93 7.75 8.94 13.02
CA SER A 93 6.43 9.33 13.54
C SER A 93 5.33 9.00 12.53
N PHE A 94 5.55 9.31 11.25
CA PHE A 94 4.63 8.93 10.18
C PHE A 94 4.48 7.40 10.07
N LEU A 95 5.59 6.66 10.14
CA LEU A 95 5.56 5.19 10.13
C LEU A 95 4.71 4.64 11.28
N ARG A 96 4.94 5.13 12.50
CA ARG A 96 4.20 4.70 13.69
C ARG A 96 2.70 5.00 13.57
N GLU A 97 2.33 6.19 13.11
CA GLU A 97 0.92 6.55 12.88
C GLU A 97 0.27 5.59 11.87
N LEU A 98 0.98 5.19 10.81
CA LEU A 98 0.49 4.20 9.86
C LEU A 98 0.37 2.81 10.47
N GLU A 99 1.37 2.36 11.22
CA GLU A 99 1.34 1.07 11.91
C GLU A 99 0.18 1.00 12.91
N GLU A 100 -0.11 2.07 13.64
CA GLU A 100 -1.25 2.13 14.57
C GLU A 100 -2.59 2.11 13.84
N ARG A 101 -2.71 2.84 12.72
CA ARG A 101 -3.96 2.96 11.95
C ARG A 101 -4.25 1.75 11.05
N ASN A 102 -3.23 1.14 10.47
CA ASN A 102 -3.31 0.13 9.43
C ASN A 102 -2.50 -1.13 9.81
N ASN A 103 -2.77 -1.69 11.00
CA ASN A 103 -2.05 -2.84 11.57
C ASN A 103 -2.58 -4.22 11.12
N ILE A 104 -3.07 -4.34 9.89
CA ILE A 104 -3.54 -5.66 9.42
C ILE A 104 -2.33 -6.60 9.23
N PHE A 105 -2.48 -7.87 9.60
CA PHE A 105 -1.40 -8.87 9.51
C PHE A 105 -0.13 -8.44 10.28
N PRO A 106 -0.15 -8.42 11.62
CA PRO A 106 1.03 -8.07 12.43
C PRO A 106 2.20 -9.04 12.23
N TRP A 107 1.92 -10.28 11.82
CA TRP A 107 2.92 -11.32 11.53
C TRP A 107 3.50 -11.26 10.11
N LEU A 108 3.08 -10.28 9.29
CA LEU A 108 3.51 -10.17 7.90
C LEU A 108 5.02 -9.90 7.80
N ASP A 109 5.72 -10.73 7.04
CA ASP A 109 7.10 -10.53 6.64
C ASP A 109 7.17 -10.48 5.11
N TYR A 110 7.63 -9.35 4.57
CA TYR A 110 7.75 -9.15 3.14
C TYR A 110 8.72 -10.12 2.45
N ARG A 111 9.64 -10.73 3.21
CA ARG A 111 10.66 -11.65 2.67
C ARG A 111 10.06 -12.98 2.24
N GLU A 112 8.94 -13.36 2.83
CA GLU A 112 8.20 -14.59 2.54
C GLU A 112 7.31 -14.45 1.28
N ILE A 113 7.30 -13.28 0.64
CA ILE A 113 6.48 -13.01 -0.55
C ILE A 113 7.23 -13.30 -1.86
N ILE A 114 8.48 -13.78 -1.77
CA ILE A 114 9.33 -14.12 -2.92
C ILE A 114 9.26 -15.63 -3.21
#